data_AF-I6VHZ8-F1
#
_entry.id   AF-I6VHZ8-F1
#
_cell.length_a   1.000
_cell.length_b   1.000
_cell.length_c   1.000
_cell.angle_alpha   90.00
_cell.angle_beta   90.00
_cell.angle_gamma   90.00
#
_symmetry.space_group_name_H-M   'P 1'
#
loop_
_entity.id
_entity.type
_entity.pdbx_description
1 polymer ?
#
loop_
_entity_poly.entity_id
_entity_poly.type
_entity_poly.pdbx_seq_one_letter_code
_entity_poly.pdbx_strand_id
1 'polypeptide(L)'
;GPKANILVSGNEIRHFAADLMEKMNITRREDVDKDGGSVEEENPRRDEYVVVFSRSATRLILNEAELIMALVQEFQMKVVTVSLEEQSFPSIVQVISGASALVSMHGAQLITSLFLPRGAAVVELFPFAVNPEQYTPYKTLASLPGMDLHYVSWRNTMEENTVTHPDRSWEQGGIAHLERAEQERILASKDVPRHLCCRNPEWLFRIYQDTAVDIASFLEAVREGMKSKPGSKKSKASGVVHPGRVREPQCQTSVQTSNEAKLTVSWQIPWNLKYLKVREVKYEVWI
;
A
#
# COMPACT_ATOMS: atom_id res chain seq x y z
N GLY A 1 22.60 12.25 -0.11
CA GLY A 1 21.48 12.49 0.82
C GLY A 1 20.40 13.29 0.10
N PRO A 2 19.11 13.21 0.50
CA PRO A 2 18.05 13.99 -0.12
C PRO A 2 18.35 15.48 0.02
N LYS A 3 18.26 16.24 -1.08
CA LYS A 3 18.47 17.70 -1.07
C LYS A 3 17.39 18.36 -0.20
N ALA A 4 17.77 19.46 0.46
CA ALA A 4 17.04 20.05 1.58
C ALA A 4 15.61 20.54 1.32
N ASN A 5 15.09 20.49 0.08
CA ASN A 5 13.76 20.98 -0.28
C ASN A 5 13.21 20.29 -1.54
N ILE A 6 13.27 18.96 -1.65
CA ILE A 6 12.52 18.30 -2.73
C ILE A 6 11.07 18.17 -2.27
N LEU A 7 10.25 19.17 -2.61
CA LEU A 7 8.80 19.03 -2.67
C LEU A 7 8.50 18.10 -3.86
N VAL A 8 8.49 16.79 -3.62
CA VAL A 8 8.01 15.84 -4.63
C VAL A 8 6.49 16.00 -4.72
N SER A 9 6.01 16.54 -5.84
CA SER A 9 4.59 16.52 -6.18
C SER A 9 4.27 15.26 -6.98
N GLY A 10 2.98 15.05 -7.25
CA GLY A 10 2.54 13.99 -8.15
C GLY A 10 3.07 14.15 -9.57
N ASN A 11 3.39 15.38 -10.00
CA ASN A 11 3.98 15.60 -11.31
C ASN A 11 5.37 14.95 -11.40
N GLU A 12 6.26 15.13 -10.44
CA GLU A 12 7.58 14.48 -10.45
C GLU A 12 7.45 12.94 -10.41
N ILE A 13 6.49 12.41 -9.65
CA ILE A 13 6.21 10.96 -9.63
C ILE A 13 5.74 10.48 -11.01
N ARG A 14 4.88 11.23 -11.69
CA ARG A 14 4.41 10.88 -13.05
C ARG A 14 5.52 10.95 -14.10
N HIS A 15 6.43 11.90 -14.00
CA HIS A 15 7.62 11.93 -14.88
C HIS A 15 8.51 10.71 -14.62
N PHE A 16 8.80 10.41 -13.36
CA PHE A 16 9.53 9.19 -13.01
C PHE A 16 8.85 7.91 -13.54
N ALA A 17 7.52 7.83 -13.44
CA ALA A 17 6.74 6.73 -13.99
C ALA A 17 6.92 6.60 -15.52
N ALA A 18 6.88 7.74 -16.24
CA ALA A 18 7.05 7.79 -17.69
C ALA A 18 8.46 7.34 -18.11
N ASP A 19 9.51 7.89 -17.49
CA ASP A 19 10.90 7.50 -17.75
C ASP A 19 11.13 6.00 -17.49
N LEU A 20 10.46 5.46 -16.47
CA LEU A 20 10.56 4.05 -16.12
C LEU A 20 9.83 3.15 -17.14
N MET A 21 8.68 3.58 -17.65
CA MET A 21 7.96 2.88 -18.73
C MET A 21 8.76 2.90 -20.04
N GLU A 22 9.38 4.02 -20.39
CA GLU A 22 10.24 4.13 -21.57
C GLU A 22 11.38 3.12 -21.52
N LYS A 23 12.05 2.99 -20.36
CA LYS A 23 13.10 1.98 -20.13
C LYS A 23 12.60 0.54 -20.19
N MET A 24 11.29 0.32 -20.10
CA MET A 24 10.65 -0.99 -20.28
C MET A 24 10.11 -1.19 -21.71
N ASN A 25 10.34 -0.25 -22.63
CA ASN A 25 9.74 -0.21 -23.97
C ASN A 25 8.21 -0.15 -23.96
N ILE A 26 7.63 0.55 -22.98
CA ILE A 26 6.19 0.73 -22.83
C ILE A 26 5.85 2.16 -23.25
N THR A 27 5.04 2.29 -24.30
CA THR A 27 4.50 3.59 -24.75
C THR A 27 3.03 3.70 -24.35
N ARG A 28 2.62 4.89 -23.89
CA ARG A 28 1.20 5.16 -23.64
C ARG A 28 0.50 5.39 -24.98
N ARG A 29 -0.71 4.84 -25.11
CA ARG A 29 -1.56 5.06 -26.29
C ARG A 29 -1.84 6.54 -26.55
N GLU A 30 -1.95 7.35 -25.48
CA GLU A 30 -2.18 8.81 -25.59
C GLU A 30 -1.02 9.58 -26.25
N ASP A 31 0.19 9.02 -26.27
CA ASP A 31 1.36 9.65 -26.91
C ASP A 31 1.41 9.33 -28.42
N VAL A 32 0.74 8.27 -28.87
CA VAL A 32 0.66 7.88 -30.29
C VAL A 32 -0.31 8.79 -31.05
N ASP A 33 -1.40 9.23 -30.41
CA ASP A 33 -2.42 10.09 -31.02
C ASP A 33 -1.95 11.55 -31.24
N LYS A 34 -0.80 11.95 -30.67
CA LYS A 34 -0.25 13.30 -30.84
C LYS A 34 0.72 13.45 -32.02
N ASP A 35 1.24 12.34 -32.56
CA ASP A 35 2.29 12.34 -33.59
C ASP A 35 1.81 11.83 -34.96
N GLY A 36 0.51 11.51 -35.09
CA GLY A 36 -0.11 10.98 -36.31
C GLY A 36 -1.31 11.83 -36.76
N GLY A 37 -1.30 12.26 -38.01
CA GLY A 37 -2.22 13.25 -38.59
C GLY A 37 -3.73 12.93 -38.50
N SER A 38 -4.50 14.00 -38.59
CA SER A 38 -5.96 14.06 -38.71
C SER A 38 -6.55 13.14 -39.78
N VAL A 39 -7.47 12.23 -39.43
CA VAL A 39 -8.68 11.87 -40.21
C VAL A 39 -9.73 11.23 -39.28
N GLU A 40 -10.88 11.91 -39.22
CA GLU A 40 -12.29 11.46 -39.05
C GLU A 40 -12.78 10.60 -37.87
N GLU A 41 -13.94 11.07 -37.40
CA GLU A 41 -14.89 10.54 -36.45
C GLU A 41 -15.20 9.04 -36.63
N GLU A 42 -14.76 8.26 -35.66
CA GLU A 42 -15.58 7.37 -34.85
C GLU A 42 -14.77 7.20 -33.56
N ASN A 43 -15.27 7.66 -32.41
CA ASN A 43 -14.63 7.37 -31.13
C ASN A 43 -15.30 6.08 -30.63
N PRO A 44 -14.83 4.86 -31.02
CA PRO A 44 -15.27 3.69 -30.30
C PRO A 44 -14.83 3.97 -28.87
N ARG A 45 -15.78 3.94 -27.94
CA ARG A 45 -15.53 4.09 -26.50
C ARG A 45 -14.17 3.47 -26.23
N ARG A 46 -13.21 4.27 -25.74
CA ARG A 46 -11.90 3.78 -25.29
C ARG A 46 -12.18 2.42 -24.66
N ASP A 47 -11.49 1.36 -25.08
CA ASP A 47 -11.65 0.04 -24.47
C ASP A 47 -11.22 0.18 -23.00
N GLU A 48 -12.14 0.65 -22.17
CA GLU A 48 -11.95 0.94 -20.76
C GLU A 48 -12.02 -0.39 -20.03
N TYR A 49 -11.01 -0.64 -19.22
CA TYR A 49 -10.93 -1.84 -18.44
C TYR A 49 -10.46 -1.56 -17.03
N VAL A 50 -10.92 -2.43 -16.13
CA VAL A 50 -10.49 -2.51 -14.75
C VAL A 50 -9.44 -3.60 -14.64
N VAL A 51 -8.37 -3.34 -13.92
CA VAL A 51 -7.35 -4.33 -13.59
C VAL A 51 -7.60 -4.84 -12.17
N VAL A 52 -7.64 -6.16 -12.01
CA VAL A 52 -7.70 -6.82 -10.70
C VAL A 52 -6.38 -7.57 -10.48
N PHE A 53 -5.71 -7.28 -9.36
CA PHE A 53 -4.54 -8.06 -8.96
C PHE A 53 -5.00 -9.36 -8.29
N SER A 54 -4.70 -10.47 -8.93
CA SER A 54 -4.81 -11.81 -8.36
C SER A 54 -3.53 -12.19 -7.62
N ARG A 55 -3.66 -13.12 -6.68
CA ARG A 55 -2.60 -13.63 -5.80
C ARG A 55 -2.80 -15.13 -5.67
N SER A 56 -1.72 -15.89 -5.50
CA SER A 56 -1.81 -17.35 -5.34
C SER A 56 -1.28 -17.87 -3.99
N ALA A 57 -0.54 -17.03 -3.24
CA ALA A 57 0.10 -17.45 -1.99
C ALA A 57 -0.53 -16.86 -0.71
N THR A 58 -0.79 -15.56 -0.68
CA THR A 58 -1.25 -14.85 0.53
C THR A 58 -2.17 -13.69 0.21
N ARG A 59 -3.09 -13.36 1.12
CA ARG A 59 -4.08 -12.29 0.94
C ARG A 59 -4.94 -12.51 -0.30
N LEU A 60 -5.47 -13.73 -0.42
CA LEU A 60 -6.31 -14.13 -1.54
C LEU A 60 -7.66 -13.44 -1.46
N ILE A 61 -8.22 -13.12 -2.63
CA ILE A 61 -9.64 -12.80 -2.78
C ILE A 61 -10.35 -14.12 -3.05
N LEU A 62 -11.07 -14.65 -2.05
CA LEU A 62 -11.60 -16.02 -2.11
C LEU A 62 -12.70 -16.19 -3.16
N ASN A 63 -13.47 -15.13 -3.42
CA ASN A 63 -14.52 -15.07 -4.42
C ASN A 63 -14.14 -14.15 -5.60
N GLU A 64 -12.89 -14.23 -6.08
CA GLU A 64 -12.37 -13.37 -7.15
C GLU A 64 -13.25 -13.36 -8.41
N ALA A 65 -13.77 -14.52 -8.82
CA ALA A 65 -14.66 -14.62 -9.98
C ALA A 65 -15.96 -13.82 -9.81
N GLU A 66 -16.53 -13.81 -8.60
CA GLU A 66 -17.73 -13.03 -8.27
C GLU A 66 -17.43 -11.53 -8.31
N LEU A 67 -16.30 -11.12 -7.75
CA LEU A 67 -15.82 -9.74 -7.80
C LEU A 67 -15.63 -9.26 -9.24
N ILE A 68 -15.00 -10.08 -10.09
CA ILE A 68 -14.80 -9.79 -11.50
C ILE A 68 -16.15 -9.60 -12.21
N MET A 69 -17.09 -10.53 -12.02
CA MET A 69 -18.43 -10.41 -12.63
C MET A 69 -19.16 -9.14 -12.16
N ALA A 70 -19.09 -8.82 -10.87
CA ALA A 70 -19.69 -7.61 -10.32
C ALA A 70 -19.09 -6.34 -10.93
N LEU A 71 -17.77 -6.28 -11.11
CA LEU A 71 -17.09 -5.15 -11.76
C LEU A 71 -17.48 -5.01 -13.23
N VAL A 72 -17.56 -6.12 -13.98
CA VAL A 72 -18.02 -6.12 -15.38
C VAL A 72 -19.45 -5.56 -15.47
N GLN A 73 -20.34 -5.99 -14.58
CA GLN A 73 -21.74 -5.57 -14.58
C GLN A 73 -21.92 -4.11 -14.16
N GLU A 74 -21.23 -3.67 -13.09
CA GLU A 74 -21.34 -2.32 -12.56
C GLU A 74 -20.85 -1.28 -13.56
N PHE A 75 -19.68 -1.52 -14.17
CA PHE A 75 -19.01 -0.51 -15.00
C PHE A 75 -19.22 -0.71 -16.50
N GLN A 76 -19.76 -1.87 -16.93
CA GLN A 76 -19.82 -2.26 -18.34
C GLN A 76 -18.43 -2.20 -19.02
N MET A 77 -17.38 -2.47 -18.24
CA MET A 77 -15.99 -2.47 -18.66
C MET A 77 -15.44 -3.90 -18.71
N LYS A 78 -14.43 -4.11 -19.54
CA LYS A 78 -13.66 -5.37 -19.49
C LYS A 78 -12.91 -5.42 -18.15
N VAL A 79 -12.73 -6.62 -17.59
CA VAL A 79 -11.89 -6.81 -16.40
C VAL A 79 -10.72 -7.70 -16.79
N VAL A 80 -9.51 -7.23 -16.49
CA VAL A 80 -8.26 -7.95 -16.77
C VAL A 80 -7.61 -8.32 -15.44
N THR A 81 -7.25 -9.59 -15.27
CA THR A 81 -6.51 -10.04 -14.09
C THR A 81 -5.01 -9.99 -14.34
N VAL A 82 -4.26 -9.59 -13.33
CA VAL A 82 -2.80 -9.59 -13.34
C VAL A 82 -2.24 -10.21 -12.07
N SER A 83 -1.08 -10.86 -12.17
CA SER A 83 -0.46 -11.60 -11.07
C SER A 83 1.05 -11.41 -11.12
N LEU A 84 1.66 -11.03 -9.99
CA LEU A 84 3.13 -10.89 -9.90
C LEU A 84 3.82 -12.26 -9.92
N GLU A 85 3.09 -13.31 -9.55
CA GLU A 85 3.55 -14.70 -9.53
C GLU A 85 3.58 -15.31 -10.94
N GLU A 86 2.76 -14.81 -11.87
CA GLU A 86 2.59 -15.38 -13.21
C GLU A 86 3.14 -14.50 -14.34
N GLN A 87 3.15 -13.18 -14.15
CA GLN A 87 3.46 -12.22 -15.21
C GLN A 87 4.71 -11.40 -14.85
N SER A 88 5.45 -10.99 -15.89
CA SER A 88 6.59 -10.09 -15.71
C SER A 88 6.12 -8.69 -15.27
N PHE A 89 6.96 -8.00 -14.48
CA PHE A 89 6.65 -6.63 -14.06
C PHE A 89 6.40 -5.67 -15.24
N PRO A 90 7.19 -5.65 -16.32
CA PRO A 90 6.88 -4.85 -17.52
C PRO A 90 5.52 -5.18 -18.14
N SER A 91 5.14 -6.46 -18.21
CA SER A 91 3.83 -6.87 -18.74
C SER A 91 2.68 -6.32 -17.89
N ILE A 92 2.82 -6.36 -16.57
CA ILE A 92 1.83 -5.80 -15.63
C ILE A 92 1.77 -4.27 -15.78
N VAL A 93 2.91 -3.60 -15.89
CA VAL A 93 2.96 -2.13 -16.09
C VAL A 93 2.29 -1.74 -17.41
N GLN A 94 2.51 -2.51 -18.49
CA GLN A 94 1.88 -2.28 -19.78
C GLN A 94 0.35 -2.30 -19.66
N VAL A 95 -0.20 -3.30 -18.96
CA VAL A 95 -1.65 -3.41 -18.71
C VAL A 95 -2.15 -2.28 -17.79
N ILE A 96 -1.45 -1.98 -16.70
CA ILE A 96 -1.90 -0.95 -15.75
C ILE A 96 -1.85 0.45 -16.36
N SER A 97 -0.90 0.74 -17.24
CA SER A 97 -0.71 2.06 -17.84
C SER A 97 -1.90 2.57 -18.67
N GLY A 98 -2.79 1.68 -19.10
CA GLY A 98 -4.02 2.01 -19.83
C GLY A 98 -5.31 1.72 -19.06
N ALA A 99 -5.23 1.30 -17.80
CA ALA A 99 -6.39 0.90 -17.02
C ALA A 99 -7.18 2.09 -16.47
N SER A 100 -8.50 1.96 -16.41
CA SER A 100 -9.40 2.95 -15.80
C SER A 100 -9.49 2.80 -14.28
N ALA A 101 -9.25 1.60 -13.77
CA ALA A 101 -9.14 1.35 -12.34
C ALA A 101 -8.19 0.17 -12.04
N LEU A 102 -7.60 0.20 -10.85
CA LEU A 102 -6.81 -0.89 -10.27
C LEU A 102 -7.44 -1.32 -8.95
N VAL A 103 -7.86 -2.59 -8.86
CA VAL A 103 -8.44 -3.21 -7.67
C VAL A 103 -7.46 -4.21 -7.09
N SER A 104 -7.15 -4.12 -5.80
CA SER A 104 -6.26 -5.10 -5.15
C SER A 104 -6.40 -5.14 -3.64
N MET A 105 -6.16 -6.32 -3.06
CA MET A 105 -5.83 -6.45 -1.64
C MET A 105 -4.60 -5.61 -1.28
N HIS A 106 -4.66 -4.93 -0.14
CA HIS A 106 -3.58 -4.11 0.41
C HIS A 106 -2.25 -4.86 0.31
N GLY A 107 -1.26 -4.26 -0.34
CA GLY A 107 0.07 -4.85 -0.48
C GLY A 107 0.96 -4.08 -1.43
N ALA A 108 2.27 -4.40 -1.36
CA ALA A 108 3.33 -3.69 -2.08
C ALA A 108 3.03 -3.46 -3.57
N GLN A 109 2.35 -4.41 -4.23
CA GLN A 109 2.01 -4.37 -5.65
C GLN A 109 1.15 -3.16 -6.03
N LEU A 110 0.37 -2.59 -5.12
CA LEU A 110 -0.40 -1.36 -5.36
C LEU A 110 0.49 -0.15 -5.68
N ILE A 111 1.82 -0.23 -5.48
CA ILE A 111 2.75 0.82 -5.94
C ILE A 111 2.68 1.02 -7.45
N THR A 112 2.30 -0.02 -8.20
CA THR A 112 2.07 0.06 -9.66
C THR A 112 0.97 1.06 -10.05
N SER A 113 0.13 1.50 -9.10
CA SER A 113 -0.79 2.62 -9.31
C SER A 113 -0.11 3.91 -9.78
N LEU A 114 1.21 4.06 -9.59
CA LEU A 114 1.98 5.19 -10.14
C LEU A 114 1.94 5.26 -11.68
N PHE A 115 1.69 4.13 -12.34
CA PHE A 115 1.64 4.03 -13.80
C PHE A 115 0.26 4.35 -14.37
N LEU A 116 -0.80 4.36 -13.54
CA LEU A 116 -2.17 4.62 -13.97
C LEU A 116 -2.29 6.00 -14.65
N PRO A 117 -3.18 6.12 -15.65
CA PRO A 117 -3.47 7.40 -16.28
C PRO A 117 -4.15 8.37 -15.29
N ARG A 118 -4.23 9.65 -15.66
CA ARG A 118 -4.96 10.64 -14.86
C ARG A 118 -6.45 10.32 -14.89
N GLY A 119 -7.14 10.55 -13.77
CA GLY A 119 -8.56 10.23 -13.62
C GLY A 119 -8.86 8.76 -13.32
N ALA A 120 -7.86 7.88 -13.36
CA ALA A 120 -8.06 6.47 -12.98
C ALA A 120 -8.26 6.30 -11.47
N ALA A 121 -8.85 5.18 -11.08
CA ALA A 121 -9.13 4.83 -9.70
C ALA A 121 -8.18 3.76 -9.13
N VAL A 122 -7.79 3.93 -7.87
CA VAL A 122 -7.15 2.89 -7.06
C VAL A 122 -8.17 2.44 -6.02
N VAL A 123 -8.58 1.18 -6.09
CA VAL A 123 -9.50 0.55 -5.15
C VAL A 123 -8.72 -0.44 -4.30
N GLU A 124 -8.44 -0.05 -3.07
CA GLU A 124 -7.64 -0.80 -2.13
C GLU A 124 -8.54 -1.57 -1.15
N LEU A 125 -8.37 -2.89 -1.10
CA LEU A 125 -9.13 -3.78 -0.22
C LEU A 125 -8.32 -4.09 1.04
N PHE A 126 -8.94 -3.97 2.21
CA PHE A 126 -8.32 -4.29 3.49
C PHE A 126 -8.99 -5.50 4.13
N PRO A 127 -8.22 -6.46 4.68
CA PRO A 127 -8.77 -7.60 5.40
C PRO A 127 -9.41 -7.15 6.73
N PHE A 128 -10.05 -8.10 7.41
CA PHE A 128 -10.72 -7.84 8.67
C PHE A 128 -9.75 -7.30 9.74
N ALA A 129 -10.27 -6.48 10.66
CA ALA A 129 -9.52 -5.79 11.71
C ALA A 129 -8.44 -4.79 11.24
N VAL A 130 -8.15 -4.67 9.93
CA VAL A 130 -7.19 -3.69 9.41
C VAL A 130 -7.87 -2.37 9.08
N ASN A 131 -7.43 -1.29 9.73
CA ASN A 131 -8.00 0.05 9.57
C ASN A 131 -7.38 0.81 8.37
N PRO A 132 -8.16 1.14 7.31
CA PRO A 132 -7.67 1.84 6.13
C PRO A 132 -7.07 3.23 6.42
N GLU A 133 -7.45 3.88 7.52
CA GLU A 133 -6.94 5.22 7.88
C GLU A 133 -5.57 5.18 8.57
N GLN A 134 -5.07 4.00 8.92
CA GLN A 134 -3.77 3.84 9.59
C GLN A 134 -2.65 3.37 8.64
N TYR A 135 -3.01 2.75 7.51
CA TYR A 135 -2.07 2.15 6.55
C TYR A 135 -2.31 2.73 5.16
N THR A 136 -1.94 4.00 4.98
CA THR A 136 -2.35 4.83 3.85
C THR A 136 -1.26 5.18 2.83
N PRO A 137 -0.27 4.32 2.47
CA PRO A 137 0.76 4.71 1.53
C PRO A 137 0.18 5.03 0.14
N TYR A 138 -0.79 4.25 -0.34
CA TYR A 138 -1.40 4.45 -1.66
C TYR A 138 -2.42 5.58 -1.69
N LYS A 139 -3.18 5.79 -0.60
CA LYS A 139 -3.97 7.02 -0.40
C LYS A 139 -3.08 8.26 -0.46
N THR A 140 -1.91 8.21 0.18
CA THR A 140 -0.93 9.30 0.16
C THR A 140 -0.44 9.56 -1.26
N LEU A 141 -0.01 8.50 -1.98
CA LEU A 141 0.37 8.60 -3.39
C LEU A 141 -0.74 9.24 -4.23
N ALA A 142 -1.94 8.67 -4.23
CA ALA A 142 -3.08 9.16 -5.01
C ALA A 142 -3.48 10.62 -4.67
N SER A 143 -3.22 11.07 -3.44
CA SER A 143 -3.54 12.42 -2.97
C SER A 143 -2.43 13.44 -3.22
N LEU A 144 -1.26 13.05 -3.75
CA LEU A 144 -0.21 14.00 -4.09
C LEU A 144 -0.72 14.98 -5.17
N PRO A 145 -0.52 16.30 -5.03
CA PRO A 145 -0.92 17.27 -6.06
C PRO A 145 -0.31 16.93 -7.42
N GLY A 146 -1.13 16.76 -8.46
CA GLY A 146 -0.70 16.36 -9.80
C GLY A 146 -0.66 14.84 -10.06
N MET A 147 -0.93 14.00 -9.04
CA MET A 147 -1.19 12.58 -9.29
C MET A 147 -2.56 12.38 -9.92
N ASP A 148 -3.59 13.14 -9.54
CA ASP A 148 -4.92 13.11 -10.18
C ASP A 148 -5.53 11.69 -10.25
N LEU A 149 -5.39 10.91 -9.18
CA LEU A 149 -6.01 9.60 -9.03
C LEU A 149 -7.21 9.67 -8.08
N HIS A 150 -8.23 8.85 -8.35
CA HIS A 150 -9.26 8.54 -7.35
C HIS A 150 -8.71 7.46 -6.41
N TYR A 151 -8.94 7.62 -5.11
CA TYR A 151 -8.60 6.61 -4.12
C TYR A 151 -9.86 6.17 -3.39
N VAL A 152 -10.09 4.87 -3.40
CA VAL A 152 -11.17 4.19 -2.71
C VAL A 152 -10.57 3.13 -1.81
N SER A 153 -11.00 3.08 -0.56
CA SER A 153 -10.67 1.99 0.35
C SER A 153 -11.94 1.23 0.70
N TRP A 154 -11.90 -0.10 0.60
CA TRP A 154 -12.91 -0.99 1.14
C TRP A 154 -12.27 -1.84 2.25
N ARG A 155 -13.00 -2.09 3.33
CA ARG A 155 -12.54 -2.90 4.47
C ARG A 155 -13.52 -4.04 4.66
N ASN A 156 -13.02 -5.26 4.81
CA ASN A 156 -13.85 -6.35 5.30
C ASN A 156 -14.25 -6.08 6.75
N THR A 157 -15.56 -5.97 7.00
CA THR A 157 -16.14 -5.76 8.33
C THR A 157 -16.75 -7.03 8.92
N MET A 158 -16.82 -8.10 8.12
CA MET A 158 -17.41 -9.39 8.48
C MET A 158 -16.31 -10.41 8.79
N GLU A 159 -16.31 -10.92 10.01
CA GLU A 159 -15.30 -11.87 10.45
C GLU A 159 -15.47 -13.23 9.74
N GLU A 160 -16.71 -13.61 9.45
CA GLU A 160 -17.10 -14.80 8.67
C GLU A 160 -16.52 -14.81 7.24
N ASN A 161 -16.20 -13.64 6.70
CA ASN A 161 -15.59 -13.49 5.37
C ASN A 161 -14.05 -13.58 5.42
N THR A 162 -13.48 -14.09 6.50
CA THR A 162 -12.03 -14.10 6.75
C THR A 162 -11.52 -15.53 6.91
N VAL A 163 -10.43 -15.86 6.23
CA VAL A 163 -9.68 -17.10 6.46
C VAL A 163 -8.29 -16.76 7.00
N THR A 164 -8.02 -17.24 8.21
CA THR A 164 -6.75 -17.02 8.94
C THR A 164 -5.84 -18.24 8.82
N HIS A 165 -4.52 -18.03 8.95
CA HIS A 165 -3.52 -19.09 8.80
C HIS A 165 -2.52 -19.11 9.97
N PRO A 166 -2.94 -19.49 11.19
CA PRO A 166 -2.10 -19.39 12.39
C PRO A 166 -0.85 -20.28 12.35
N ASP A 167 -0.87 -21.34 11.53
CA ASP A 167 0.22 -22.33 11.42
C ASP A 167 1.29 -21.97 10.37
N ARG A 168 1.11 -20.87 9.61
CA ARG A 168 2.13 -20.39 8.67
C ARG A 168 3.40 -19.92 9.39
N SER A 169 4.44 -19.57 8.63
CA SER A 169 5.60 -18.89 9.21
C SER A 169 5.19 -17.53 9.78
N TRP A 170 5.94 -17.03 10.77
CA TRP A 170 5.66 -15.72 11.37
C TRP A 170 5.69 -14.57 10.36
N GLU A 171 6.52 -14.69 9.30
CA GLU A 171 6.62 -13.72 8.20
C GLU A 171 5.34 -13.67 7.34
N GLN A 172 4.51 -14.71 7.39
CA GLN A 172 3.25 -14.84 6.68
C GLN A 172 2.04 -14.80 7.64
N GLY A 173 2.22 -14.23 8.83
CA GLY A 173 1.14 -14.02 9.81
C GLY A 173 0.84 -15.20 10.72
N GLY A 174 1.64 -16.26 10.69
CA GLY A 174 1.46 -17.37 11.63
C GLY A 174 1.83 -17.00 13.07
N ILE A 175 1.04 -17.47 14.02
CA ILE A 175 1.14 -17.14 15.45
C ILE A 175 1.45 -18.35 16.34
N ALA A 176 1.59 -19.56 15.77
CA ALA A 176 1.87 -20.78 16.52
C ALA A 176 3.15 -20.73 17.38
N HIS A 177 4.09 -19.84 17.04
CA HIS A 177 5.34 -19.62 17.77
C HIS A 177 5.20 -18.77 19.05
N LEU A 178 4.04 -18.14 19.25
CA LEU A 178 3.76 -17.26 20.40
C LEU A 178 3.21 -18.06 21.58
N GLU A 179 3.24 -17.47 22.77
CA GLU A 179 2.55 -18.05 23.94
C GLU A 179 1.03 -18.12 23.71
N ARG A 180 0.37 -19.13 24.28
CA ARG A 180 -1.07 -19.35 24.07
C ARG A 180 -1.93 -18.14 24.42
N ALA A 181 -1.61 -17.45 25.52
CA ALA A 181 -2.33 -16.25 25.93
C ALA A 181 -2.24 -15.13 24.87
N GLU A 182 -1.09 -14.97 24.23
CA GLU A 182 -0.91 -14.00 23.14
C GLU A 182 -1.65 -14.42 21.88
N GLN A 183 -1.65 -15.72 21.54
CA GLN A 183 -2.43 -16.25 20.43
C GLN A 183 -3.94 -15.98 20.62
N GLU A 184 -4.47 -16.29 21.80
CA GLU A 184 -5.87 -16.04 22.17
C GLU A 184 -6.23 -14.55 22.10
N ARG A 185 -5.33 -13.68 22.60
CA ARG A 185 -5.49 -12.23 22.51
C ARG A 185 -5.57 -11.75 21.06
N ILE A 186 -4.65 -12.23 20.21
CA ILE A 186 -4.62 -11.88 18.79
C ILE A 186 -5.88 -12.37 18.09
N LEU A 187 -6.31 -13.61 18.31
CA LEU A 187 -7.50 -14.19 17.71
C LEU A 187 -8.77 -13.40 18.08
N ALA A 188 -8.89 -12.97 19.33
CA ALA A 188 -10.04 -12.20 19.82
C ALA A 188 -10.07 -10.73 19.34
N SER A 189 -8.98 -10.22 18.75
CA SER A 189 -8.90 -8.81 18.39
C SER A 189 -9.79 -8.43 17.20
N LYS A 190 -10.34 -7.21 17.21
CA LYS A 190 -11.26 -6.71 16.15
C LYS A 190 -10.76 -5.47 15.43
N ASP A 191 -9.66 -4.90 15.91
CA ASP A 191 -8.95 -3.80 15.25
C ASP A 191 -7.47 -3.89 15.64
N VAL A 192 -6.58 -3.69 14.68
CA VAL A 192 -5.14 -3.65 14.95
C VAL A 192 -4.76 -2.25 15.46
N PRO A 193 -4.26 -2.11 16.69
CA PRO A 193 -3.79 -0.83 17.19
C PRO A 193 -2.62 -0.28 16.37
N ARG A 194 -2.41 1.04 16.47
CA ARG A 194 -1.21 1.67 15.93
C ARG A 194 0.03 1.02 16.54
N HIS A 195 0.94 0.62 15.69
CA HIS A 195 2.16 -0.07 16.07
C HIS A 195 3.31 0.38 15.17
N LEU A 196 4.54 0.09 15.60
CA LEU A 196 5.70 0.25 14.74
C LEU A 196 5.76 -0.94 13.77
N CYS A 197 5.72 -0.66 12.46
CA CYS A 197 5.99 -1.67 11.44
C CYS A 197 7.34 -2.36 11.72
N CYS A 198 7.57 -3.63 11.37
CA CYS A 198 6.87 -4.53 10.46
C CYS A 198 6.85 -5.97 11.03
N ARG A 199 6.95 -6.07 12.35
CA ARG A 199 7.14 -7.33 13.08
C ARG A 199 6.13 -7.50 14.20
N ASN A 200 5.09 -6.66 14.24
CA ASN A 200 4.01 -6.81 15.18
C ASN A 200 3.20 -8.06 14.79
N PRO A 201 3.07 -9.07 15.68
CA PRO A 201 2.44 -10.34 15.34
C PRO A 201 0.95 -10.20 15.05
N GLU A 202 0.24 -9.33 15.77
CA GLU A 202 -1.18 -9.07 15.55
C GLU A 202 -1.42 -8.45 14.16
N TRP A 203 -0.60 -7.47 13.79
CA TRP A 203 -0.61 -6.89 12.45
C TRP A 203 -0.38 -7.95 11.37
N LEU A 204 0.67 -8.76 11.51
CA LEU A 204 0.99 -9.79 10.53
C LEU A 204 -0.15 -10.81 10.43
N PHE A 205 -0.71 -11.23 11.56
CA PHE A 205 -1.86 -12.13 11.58
C PHE A 205 -3.08 -11.55 10.84
N ARG A 206 -3.40 -10.27 11.04
CA ARG A 206 -4.56 -9.61 10.41
C ARG A 206 -4.32 -9.25 8.95
N ILE A 207 -3.13 -8.79 8.58
CA ILE A 207 -2.87 -8.35 7.21
C ILE A 207 -2.71 -9.51 6.24
N TYR A 208 -2.26 -10.69 6.68
CA TYR A 208 -2.04 -11.87 5.83
C TYR A 208 -3.28 -12.77 5.66
N GLN A 209 -4.43 -12.34 6.15
CA GLN A 209 -5.70 -13.05 6.00
C GLN A 209 -6.15 -13.09 4.54
N ASP A 210 -6.77 -14.20 4.15
CA ASP A 210 -7.52 -14.28 2.91
C ASP A 210 -8.94 -13.78 3.16
N THR A 211 -9.57 -13.18 2.16
CA THR A 211 -10.81 -12.43 2.32
C THR A 211 -11.82 -12.79 1.24
N ALA A 212 -13.04 -13.13 1.65
CA ALA A 212 -14.21 -13.11 0.77
C ALA A 212 -14.75 -11.66 0.72
N VAL A 213 -14.80 -11.08 -0.47
CA VAL A 213 -15.28 -9.71 -0.66
C VAL A 213 -16.79 -9.71 -0.66
N ASP A 214 -17.39 -8.94 0.24
CA ASP A 214 -18.82 -8.67 0.19
C ASP A 214 -19.11 -7.71 -0.97
N ILE A 215 -19.72 -8.24 -2.03
CA ILE A 215 -19.90 -7.52 -3.29
C ILE A 215 -20.77 -6.28 -3.12
N ALA A 216 -21.83 -6.36 -2.30
CA ALA A 216 -22.75 -5.24 -2.10
C ALA A 216 -22.04 -4.04 -1.45
N SER A 217 -21.36 -4.24 -0.31
CA SER A 217 -20.61 -3.17 0.36
C SER A 217 -19.40 -2.71 -0.46
N PHE A 218 -18.78 -3.61 -1.23
CA PHE A 218 -17.70 -3.26 -2.15
C PHE A 218 -18.18 -2.27 -3.21
N LEU A 219 -19.26 -2.59 -3.93
CA LEU A 219 -19.81 -1.72 -4.97
C LEU A 219 -20.29 -0.38 -4.40
N GLU A 220 -20.88 -0.38 -3.20
CA GLU A 220 -21.24 0.85 -2.49
C GLU A 220 -20.01 1.73 -2.23
N ALA A 221 -18.93 1.17 -1.70
CA ALA A 221 -17.69 1.89 -1.44
C ALA A 221 -17.10 2.49 -2.73
N VAL A 222 -17.11 1.73 -3.83
CA VAL A 222 -16.63 2.23 -5.14
C VAL A 222 -17.51 3.36 -5.66
N ARG A 223 -18.84 3.20 -5.66
CA ARG A 223 -19.77 4.27 -6.10
C ARG A 223 -19.57 5.55 -5.31
N GLU A 224 -19.44 5.45 -4.00
CA GLU A 224 -19.24 6.63 -3.14
C GLU A 224 -17.86 7.27 -3.37
N GLY A 225 -16.81 6.45 -3.49
CA GLY A 225 -15.45 6.92 -3.75
C GLY A 225 -15.33 7.69 -5.07
N MET A 226 -16.05 7.24 -6.12
CA MET A 226 -16.04 7.85 -7.45
C MET A 226 -16.79 9.20 -7.52
N LYS A 227 -17.69 9.52 -6.57
CA LYS A 227 -18.35 10.84 -6.52
C LYS A 227 -17.40 11.98 -6.16
N SER A 228 -16.29 11.67 -5.48
CA SER A 228 -15.32 12.68 -5.04
C SER A 228 -14.40 13.09 -6.20
N LYS A 229 -14.01 14.37 -6.27
CA LYS A 229 -13.04 14.83 -7.28
C LYS A 229 -11.67 14.19 -7.02
N PRO A 230 -10.93 13.76 -8.07
CA PRO A 230 -9.58 13.23 -7.92
C PRO A 230 -8.68 14.28 -7.26
N GLY A 231 -7.85 13.86 -6.30
CA GLY A 231 -6.94 14.76 -5.56
C GLY A 231 -7.60 15.75 -4.58
N SER A 232 -8.91 15.67 -4.30
CA SER A 232 -9.63 16.67 -3.48
C SER A 232 -9.39 16.60 -1.98
N LYS A 233 -8.86 15.49 -1.44
CA LYS A 233 -8.57 15.37 -0.01
C LYS A 233 -7.14 15.83 0.27
N LYS A 234 -6.98 17.08 0.70
CA LYS A 234 -5.77 17.51 1.44
C LYS A 234 -5.67 16.66 2.71
N SER A 235 -4.99 15.51 2.65
CA SER A 235 -4.66 14.78 3.86
C SER A 235 -3.66 15.64 4.64
N LYS A 236 -4.07 16.13 5.81
CA LYS A 236 -3.07 16.59 6.79
C LYS A 236 -2.32 15.33 7.21
N ALA A 237 -1.03 15.27 6.89
CA ALA A 237 -0.14 14.25 7.43
C ALA A 237 -0.18 14.35 8.97
N SER A 238 -0.96 13.49 9.63
CA SER A 238 -1.14 13.46 11.08
C SER A 238 -0.24 12.43 11.77
N GLY A 239 0.74 11.89 11.04
CA GLY A 239 1.69 10.92 11.58
C GLY A 239 2.78 11.58 12.41
N VAL A 240 2.89 11.17 13.67
CA VAL A 240 4.11 11.34 14.46
C VAL A 240 5.17 10.46 13.80
N VAL A 241 6.17 11.08 13.16
CA VAL A 241 7.30 10.35 12.57
C VAL A 241 8.25 9.97 13.70
N HIS A 242 8.64 8.69 13.78
CA HIS A 242 9.59 8.20 14.77
C HIS A 242 11.02 8.22 14.22
N PRO A 243 12.05 8.35 15.08
CA PRO A 243 13.43 8.13 14.66
C PRO A 243 13.61 6.75 14.04
N GLY A 244 14.44 6.66 13.02
CA GLY A 244 14.82 5.41 12.39
C GLY A 244 15.56 4.50 13.37
N ARG A 245 15.59 3.21 13.05
CA ARG A 245 16.29 2.20 13.85
C ARG A 245 17.73 2.63 14.14
N VAL A 246 18.13 2.54 15.40
CA VAL A 246 19.50 2.71 15.87
C VAL A 246 20.43 1.74 15.13
N ARG A 247 21.55 2.24 14.61
CA ARG A 247 22.58 1.45 13.92
C ARG A 247 23.91 1.58 14.63
N GLU A 248 24.73 0.54 14.52
CA GLU A 248 26.08 0.48 15.11
C GLU A 248 26.10 0.85 16.61
N PRO A 249 25.29 0.17 17.45
CA PRO A 249 25.35 0.42 18.89
C PRO A 249 26.72 0.00 19.43
N GLN A 250 27.38 0.92 20.13
CA GLN A 250 28.62 0.70 20.85
C GLN A 250 28.36 0.82 22.35
N CYS A 251 28.93 -0.11 23.10
CA CYS A 251 28.84 -0.17 24.54
C CYS A 251 30.26 -0.23 25.09
N GLN A 252 30.63 0.75 25.91
CA GLN A 252 31.95 0.81 26.54
C GLN A 252 31.77 0.89 28.04
N THR A 253 32.41 -0.03 28.75
CA THR A 253 32.50 -0.02 30.20
C THR A 253 33.87 0.49 30.61
N SER A 254 33.90 1.39 31.59
CA SER A 254 35.15 1.86 32.18
C SER A 254 34.97 1.92 33.69
N VAL A 255 35.94 1.38 34.42
CA VAL A 255 35.99 1.47 35.89
C VAL A 255 36.86 2.67 36.22
N GLN A 256 36.27 3.71 36.80
CA GLN A 256 36.97 4.97 37.08
C GLN A 256 37.64 4.93 38.46
N THR A 257 37.03 4.25 39.43
CA THR A 257 37.56 4.01 40.78
C THR A 257 37.09 2.65 41.29
N SER A 258 37.54 2.21 42.47
CA SER A 258 37.05 0.97 43.10
C SER A 258 35.53 0.96 43.36
N ASN A 259 34.86 2.13 43.32
CA ASN A 259 33.43 2.29 43.63
C ASN A 259 32.62 2.92 42.49
N GLU A 260 33.23 3.28 41.34
CA GLU A 260 32.51 3.88 40.20
C GLU A 260 32.79 3.14 38.90
N ALA A 261 31.73 2.57 38.32
CA ALA A 261 31.70 2.04 36.98
C ALA A 261 30.88 2.97 36.08
N LYS A 262 31.45 3.35 34.94
CA LYS A 262 30.78 4.15 33.91
C LYS A 262 30.46 3.26 32.71
N LEU A 263 29.19 3.25 32.33
CA LEU A 263 28.69 2.69 31.09
C LEU A 263 28.46 3.83 30.09
N THR A 264 29.12 3.78 28.93
CA THR A 264 28.88 4.71 27.83
C THR A 264 28.24 3.94 26.68
N VAL A 265 27.04 4.36 26.28
CA VAL A 265 26.31 3.80 25.14
C VAL A 265 26.23 4.87 24.06
N SER A 266 26.60 4.53 22.83
CA SER A 266 26.55 5.42 21.68
C SER A 266 26.13 4.69 20.42
N TRP A 267 25.62 5.41 19.43
CA TRP A 267 25.20 4.82 18.15
C TRP A 267 25.23 5.86 17.03
N GLN A 268 25.12 5.39 15.79
CA GLN A 268 25.00 6.25 14.63
C GLN A 268 23.66 7.03 14.67
N ILE A 269 23.73 8.35 14.53
CA ILE A 269 22.55 9.23 14.52
C ILE A 269 21.55 8.76 13.44
N PRO A 270 20.27 8.49 13.78
CA PRO A 270 19.29 8.08 12.78
C PRO A 270 19.16 9.09 11.65
N TRP A 271 19.19 8.59 10.41
CA TRP A 271 19.23 9.43 9.20
C TRP A 271 18.04 10.40 9.08
N ASN A 272 16.91 10.05 9.67
CA ASN A 272 15.67 10.83 9.61
C ASN A 272 15.48 11.79 10.78
N LEU A 273 16.40 11.80 11.76
CA LEU A 273 16.27 12.62 12.98
C LEU A 273 16.13 14.10 12.65
N LYS A 274 16.88 14.58 11.65
CA LYS A 274 16.81 15.97 11.16
C LYS A 274 15.46 16.38 10.55
N TYR A 275 14.59 15.43 10.25
CA TYR A 275 13.25 15.69 9.72
C TYR A 275 12.16 15.64 10.80
N LEU A 276 12.51 15.20 12.01
CA LEU A 276 11.58 15.17 13.13
C LEU A 276 11.49 16.58 13.73
N LYS A 277 10.30 17.16 13.78
CA LYS A 277 10.02 18.43 14.45
C LYS A 277 9.88 18.23 15.97
N VAL A 278 10.92 17.72 16.62
CA VAL A 278 10.93 17.36 18.04
C VAL A 278 12.11 18.03 18.75
N ARG A 279 11.91 18.47 20.00
CA ARG A 279 12.97 19.10 20.83
C ARG A 279 13.88 18.07 21.50
N GLU A 280 13.32 16.92 21.86
CA GLU A 280 14.01 15.85 22.56
C GLU A 280 13.56 14.51 21.96
N VAL A 281 14.50 13.56 21.85
CA VAL A 281 14.23 12.18 21.48
C VAL A 281 14.77 11.28 22.57
N LYS A 282 13.89 10.45 23.13
CA LYS A 282 14.23 9.48 24.18
C LYS A 282 14.38 8.10 23.56
N TYR A 283 15.37 7.35 24.02
CA TYR A 283 15.61 5.97 23.63
C TYR A 283 15.55 5.11 24.88
N GLU A 284 14.81 4.00 24.82
CA GLU A 284 14.85 2.98 25.86
C GLU A 284 16.02 2.04 25.56
N VAL A 285 16.95 1.94 26.51
CA VAL A 285 18.09 1.04 26.45
C VAL A 285 17.84 -0.08 27.44
N TRP A 286 17.75 -1.31 26.93
CA TRP A 286 17.62 -2.53 27.73
C TRP A 286 19.05 -3.06 27.96
N ILE A 287 19.52 -3.02 29.21
CA ILE A 287 20.86 -3.47 29.64
C ILE A 287 20.71 -4.80 30.39
#